data_AF-A0A914AGR9-F1
#
_entry.id   AF-A0A914AGR9-F1
#
_cell.length_a   1.000
_cell.length_b   1.000
_cell.length_c   1.000
_cell.angle_alpha   90.00
_cell.angle_beta   90.00
_cell.angle_gamma   90.00
#
_symmetry.space_group_name_H-M   'P 1'
#
loop_
_entity.id
_entity.type
_entity.pdbx_description
1 polymer ?
#
loop_
_entity_poly.entity_id
_entity_poly.type
_entity_poly.pdbx_seq_one_letter_code
_entity_poly.pdbx_strand_id
1 'polypeptide(L)'
;MAKAVQKIVGLGQRLGTSVVTQGPKVAGNAVQWTRPRLSKFWYYARVELVPPMPSEIPAIQKGFGEVVASARSGKWMNMTTREAFRNTLVCMEVAFWFFVGEQIGRRSIIGYNVKSDHPEPKYI
;
A
#
# COMPACT_ATOMS: atom_id res chain seq x y z
N MET A 1 40.79 -17.68 -30.54
CA MET A 1 39.42 -18.17 -30.25
C MET A 1 39.31 -18.95 -28.93
N ALA A 2 40.11 -20.00 -28.69
CA ALA A 2 39.98 -20.85 -27.49
C ALA A 2 40.10 -20.14 -26.12
N LYS A 3 41.02 -19.18 -25.96
CA LYS A 3 41.20 -18.43 -24.70
C LYS A 3 40.02 -17.50 -24.35
N ALA A 4 39.31 -16.98 -25.35
CA ALA A 4 38.15 -16.11 -25.15
C ALA A 4 36.93 -16.92 -24.68
N VAL A 5 36.73 -18.12 -25.26
CA VAL A 5 35.67 -19.06 -24.86
C VAL A 5 35.88 -19.53 -23.41
N GLN A 6 37.10 -19.88 -23.02
CA GLN A 6 37.39 -20.27 -21.63
C GLN A 6 37.14 -19.14 -20.61
N LYS A 7 37.40 -17.88 -20.97
CA LYS A 7 37.09 -16.73 -20.09
C LYS A 7 35.59 -16.53 -19.92
N ILE A 8 34.79 -16.69 -20.98
CA ILE A 8 33.32 -16.56 -20.93
C ILE A 8 32.71 -17.71 -20.11
N VAL A 9 33.18 -18.94 -20.32
CA VAL A 9 32.73 -20.12 -19.55
C VAL A 9 33.11 -19.99 -18.07
N GLY A 10 34.34 -19.58 -17.76
CA GLY A 10 34.79 -19.34 -16.40
C GLY A 10 34.04 -18.20 -15.70
N LEU A 11 33.69 -17.12 -16.43
CA LEU A 11 32.85 -16.04 -15.90
C LEU A 11 31.43 -16.56 -15.60
N GLY A 12 30.85 -17.37 -16.48
CA GLY A 12 29.53 -17.98 -16.30
C GLY A 12 29.48 -18.91 -15.07
N GLN A 13 30.51 -19.72 -14.84
CA GLN A 13 30.62 -20.54 -13.62
C GLN A 13 30.79 -19.70 -12.36
N ARG A 14 31.53 -18.60 -12.40
CA ARG A 14 31.71 -17.69 -11.25
C ARG A 14 30.44 -16.92 -10.92
N LEU A 15 29.69 -16.46 -11.92
CA LEU A 15 28.41 -15.80 -11.73
C LEU A 15 27.34 -16.79 -11.24
N GLY A 16 27.28 -17.98 -11.83
CA GLY A 16 26.37 -19.05 -11.39
C GLY A 16 26.62 -19.46 -9.93
N THR A 17 27.88 -19.70 -9.55
CA THR A 17 28.25 -20.01 -8.16
C THR A 17 28.01 -18.84 -7.20
N SER A 18 28.21 -17.60 -7.63
CA SER A 18 27.92 -16.43 -6.80
C SER A 18 26.42 -16.24 -6.56
N VAL A 19 25.57 -16.46 -7.56
CA VAL A 19 24.11 -16.40 -7.39
C VAL A 19 23.62 -17.54 -6.49
N VAL A 20 24.14 -18.75 -6.65
CA VAL A 20 23.76 -19.91 -5.83
C VAL A 20 24.23 -19.76 -4.37
N THR A 21 25.38 -19.14 -4.13
CA THR A 21 25.93 -19.00 -2.77
C THR A 21 25.53 -17.70 -2.06
N GLN A 22 25.34 -16.61 -2.79
CA GLN A 22 24.93 -15.30 -2.24
C GLN A 22 23.42 -15.09 -2.30
N GLY A 23 22.70 -15.71 -3.23
CA GLY A 23 21.25 -15.62 -3.34
C GLY A 23 20.53 -16.00 -2.04
N PRO A 24 20.81 -17.17 -1.44
CA PRO A 24 20.22 -17.56 -0.17
C PRO A 24 20.60 -16.63 0.99
N LYS A 25 21.80 -16.05 0.97
CA LYS A 25 22.26 -15.10 1.99
C LYS A 25 21.51 -13.77 1.91
N VAL A 26 21.35 -13.23 0.70
CA VAL A 26 20.58 -11.99 0.47
C VAL A 26 19.10 -12.21 0.79
N ALA A 27 18.53 -13.34 0.38
CA ALA A 27 17.16 -13.71 0.73
C ALA A 27 16.98 -13.88 2.25
N GLY A 28 17.93 -14.55 2.91
CA GLY A 28 17.95 -14.70 4.38
C GLY A 28 18.00 -13.34 5.07
N ASN A 29 18.89 -12.44 4.63
CA ASN A 29 18.99 -11.09 5.18
C ASN A 29 17.72 -10.27 4.93
N ALA A 30 17.12 -10.37 3.74
CA ALA A 30 15.85 -9.72 3.44
C ALA A 30 14.73 -10.22 4.35
N VAL A 31 14.63 -11.53 4.60
CA VAL A 31 13.63 -12.11 5.52
C VAL A 31 13.86 -11.64 6.96
N GLN A 32 15.11 -11.62 7.43
CA GLN A 32 15.45 -11.11 8.77
C GLN A 32 15.10 -9.62 8.91
N TRP A 33 15.24 -8.84 7.84
CA TRP A 33 14.89 -7.42 7.82
C TRP A 33 13.38 -7.18 7.73
N THR A 34 12.64 -7.95 6.93
CA THR A 34 11.19 -7.77 6.73
C THR A 34 10.37 -8.33 7.88
N ARG A 35 10.75 -9.47 8.48
CA ARG A 35 10.02 -10.12 9.57
C ARG A 35 9.59 -9.18 10.71
N PRO A 36 10.49 -8.44 11.37
CA PRO A 36 10.10 -7.58 12.48
C PRO A 36 9.23 -6.39 12.04
N ARG A 37 9.41 -5.90 10.80
CA ARG A 37 8.60 -4.80 10.24
C ARG A 37 7.18 -5.26 9.94
N LEU A 38 7.05 -6.43 9.31
CA LEU A 38 5.75 -7.03 9.03
C LEU A 38 5.04 -7.43 10.32
N SER A 39 5.75 -7.93 11.33
CA SER A 39 5.17 -8.23 12.63
C SER A 39 4.60 -6.99 13.32
N LYS A 40 5.32 -5.85 13.26
CA LYS A 40 4.81 -4.57 13.79
C LYS A 40 3.62 -4.06 13.00
N PHE A 41 3.70 -4.09 11.67
CA PHE A 41 2.57 -3.75 10.81
C PHE A 41 1.34 -4.58 11.15
N TRP A 42 1.50 -5.90 11.29
CA TRP A 42 0.41 -6.81 11.63
C TRP A 42 -0.19 -6.54 13.01
N TYR A 43 0.64 -6.20 13.99
CA TYR A 43 0.18 -5.82 15.33
C TYR A 43 -0.75 -4.59 15.28
N TYR A 44 -0.33 -3.50 14.63
CA TYR A 44 -1.14 -2.29 14.52
C TYR A 44 -2.34 -2.46 13.61
N ALA A 45 -2.18 -3.15 12.47
CA ALA A 45 -3.26 -3.45 11.54
C ALA A 45 -4.41 -4.22 12.23
N ARG A 46 -4.10 -5.11 13.18
CA ARG A 46 -5.12 -5.84 13.94
C ARG A 46 -5.90 -5.01 14.95
N VAL A 47 -5.41 -3.84 15.34
CA VAL A 47 -6.11 -2.99 16.30
C VAL A 47 -6.79 -1.83 15.58
N GLU A 48 -6.15 -1.28 14.56
CA GLU A 48 -6.57 -0.04 13.90
C GLU A 48 -7.36 -0.27 12.61
N LEU A 49 -7.12 -1.38 11.90
CA LEU A 49 -7.78 -1.68 10.62
C LEU A 49 -8.86 -2.75 10.75
N VAL A 50 -9.23 -3.14 11.97
CA VAL A 50 -10.32 -4.09 12.20
C VAL A 50 -11.65 -3.37 12.00
N PRO A 51 -12.61 -3.99 11.29
CA PRO A 51 -13.93 -3.42 11.15
C PRO A 51 -14.55 -3.18 12.54
N PRO A 52 -15.21 -2.03 12.76
CA PRO A 52 -15.74 -1.68 14.07
C PRO A 52 -16.75 -2.73 14.55
N MET A 53 -16.79 -2.94 15.86
CA MET A 53 -17.77 -3.83 16.46
C MET A 53 -19.16 -3.17 16.42
N PRO A 54 -20.26 -3.95 16.28
CA PRO A 54 -21.61 -3.38 16.25
C PRO A 54 -21.94 -2.51 17.48
N SER A 55 -21.34 -2.79 18.63
CA SER A 55 -21.47 -2.00 19.86
C SER A 55 -20.92 -0.58 19.75
N GLU A 56 -20.04 -0.30 18.80
CA GLU A 56 -19.39 1.00 18.61
C GLU A 56 -20.19 1.91 17.65
N ILE A 57 -21.16 1.36 16.93
CA ILE A 57 -22.02 2.10 15.98
C ILE A 57 -22.73 3.31 16.64
N PRO A 58 -23.32 3.19 17.85
CA PRO A 58 -23.97 4.35 18.49
C PRO A 58 -23.00 5.49 18.78
N ALA A 59 -21.75 5.18 19.15
CA ALA A 59 -20.72 6.19 19.39
C ALA A 59 -20.32 6.89 18.08
N ILE A 60 -20.21 6.13 16.97
CA ILE A 60 -19.95 6.68 15.64
C ILE A 60 -21.08 7.65 15.23
N GLN A 61 -22.34 7.25 15.37
CA GLN A 61 -23.51 8.09 15.05
C GLN A 61 -23.51 9.39 15.86
N LYS A 62 -23.19 9.31 17.15
CA LYS A 62 -23.05 10.50 18.00
C LYS A 62 -21.95 11.43 17.49
N GLY A 63 -20.77 10.90 17.17
CA GLY A 63 -19.66 11.67 16.62
C GLY A 63 -20.03 12.40 15.32
N PHE A 64 -20.73 11.73 14.40
CA PHE A 64 -21.26 12.37 13.19
C PHE A 64 -22.23 13.51 13.51
N GLY A 65 -23.12 13.32 14.48
CA GLY A 65 -24.04 14.36 14.93
C GLY A 65 -23.33 15.61 15.45
N GLU A 66 -22.26 15.43 16.22
CA GLU A 66 -21.43 16.52 16.74
C GLU A 66 -20.71 17.30 15.62
N VAL A 67 -20.20 16.59 14.60
CA VAL A 67 -19.59 17.23 13.42
C VAL A 67 -20.61 18.10 12.67
N VAL A 68 -21.82 17.58 12.46
CA VAL A 68 -22.90 18.33 11.79
C VAL A 68 -23.31 19.55 12.62
N ALA A 69 -23.46 19.40 13.93
CA ALA A 69 -23.77 20.51 14.84
C ALA A 69 -22.65 21.57 14.85
N SER A 70 -21.38 21.15 14.82
CA SER A 70 -20.21 22.04 14.75
C SER A 70 -20.16 22.81 13.41
N ALA A 71 -20.55 22.18 12.31
CA ALA A 71 -20.66 22.82 11.01
C ALA A 71 -21.77 23.89 11.00
N ARG A 72 -22.96 23.54 11.53
CA ARG A 72 -24.13 24.46 11.61
C ARG A 72 -23.90 25.65 12.53
N SER A 73 -23.20 25.45 13.64
CA SER A 73 -22.94 26.49 14.64
C SER A 73 -21.77 27.43 14.26
N GLY A 74 -21.07 27.18 13.16
CA GLY A 74 -19.93 28.01 12.74
C GLY A 74 -18.64 27.77 13.55
N LYS A 75 -18.63 26.78 14.46
CA LYS A 75 -17.50 26.49 15.35
C LYS A 75 -16.21 26.13 14.60
N TRP A 76 -16.32 25.67 13.35
CA TRP A 76 -15.18 25.40 12.46
C TRP A 76 -14.32 26.63 12.16
N MET A 77 -14.88 27.85 12.25
CA MET A 77 -14.12 29.09 12.04
C MET A 77 -13.12 29.38 13.18
N ASN A 78 -13.32 28.78 14.35
CA ASN A 78 -12.44 28.94 15.50
C ASN A 78 -11.28 27.91 15.54
N MET A 79 -11.17 27.04 14.53
CA MET A 79 -10.11 26.03 14.47
C MET A 79 -8.78 26.62 14.03
N THR A 80 -7.69 26.13 14.62
CA THR A 80 -6.34 26.51 14.19
C THR A 80 -5.98 25.84 12.85
N THR A 81 -5.10 26.46 12.06
CA THR A 81 -4.68 25.91 10.75
C THR A 81 -4.09 24.50 10.88
N ARG A 82 -3.39 24.21 11.98
CA ARG A 82 -2.82 22.88 12.25
C ARG A 82 -3.90 21.81 12.43
N GLU A 83 -4.97 22.15 13.15
CA GLU A 83 -6.10 21.23 13.38
C GLU A 83 -6.89 21.01 12.10
N ALA A 84 -7.17 22.09 11.37
CA ALA A 84 -7.83 22.01 10.07
C ALA A 84 -7.03 21.10 9.12
N PHE A 85 -5.72 21.31 9.03
CA PHE A 85 -4.85 20.51 8.16
C PHE A 85 -4.84 19.02 8.55
N ARG A 86 -4.71 18.70 9.84
CA ARG A 86 -4.78 17.31 10.32
C ARG A 86 -6.11 16.65 9.95
N ASN A 87 -7.23 17.35 10.15
CA ASN A 87 -8.55 16.81 9.86
C ASN A 87 -8.74 16.60 8.35
N THR A 88 -8.22 17.49 7.51
CA THR A 88 -8.23 17.31 6.05
C THR A 88 -7.42 16.10 5.61
N LEU A 89 -6.24 15.85 6.22
CA LEU A 89 -5.44 14.65 5.92
C LEU A 89 -6.20 13.36 6.25
N VAL A 90 -6.90 13.30 7.39
CA VAL A 90 -7.74 12.15 7.75
C VAL A 90 -8.91 11.98 6.76
N CYS A 91 -9.56 13.08 6.35
CA CYS A 91 -10.60 13.01 5.31
C CYS A 91 -10.06 12.48 3.97
N MET A 92 -8.86 12.90 3.57
CA MET A 92 -8.21 12.38 2.36
C MET A 92 -7.89 10.89 2.49
N GLU A 93 -7.41 10.44 3.65
CA GLU A 93 -7.15 9.02 3.91
C GLU A 93 -8.42 8.17 3.73
N VAL A 94 -9.55 8.60 4.29
CA VAL A 94 -10.85 7.93 4.13
C VAL A 94 -11.27 7.90 2.66
N ALA A 95 -11.04 8.98 1.91
CA ALA A 95 -11.33 9.01 0.46
C ALA A 95 -10.44 8.05 -0.33
N PHE A 96 -9.17 7.88 0.04
CA PHE A 96 -8.28 6.90 -0.60
C PHE A 96 -8.70 5.46 -0.35
N TRP A 97 -9.27 5.14 0.81
CA TRP A 97 -9.86 3.82 1.06
C TRP A 97 -10.99 3.47 0.09
N PHE A 98 -11.78 4.46 -0.34
CA PHE A 98 -12.78 4.25 -1.40
C PHE A 98 -12.13 3.83 -2.73
N PHE A 99 -11.06 4.51 -3.16
CA PHE A 99 -10.36 4.17 -4.41
C PHE A 99 -9.66 2.81 -4.34
N VAL A 100 -9.13 2.41 -3.17
CA VAL A 100 -8.60 1.05 -2.95
C VAL A 100 -9.72 0.02 -3.10
N GLY A 101 -10.89 0.29 -2.52
CA GLY A 101 -12.09 -0.53 -2.71
C GLY A 101 -12.50 -0.65 -4.18
N GLU A 102 -12.42 0.44 -4.94
CA GLU A 102 -12.63 0.43 -6.39
C GLU A 102 -11.60 -0.46 -7.10
N GLN A 103 -10.31 -0.36 -6.78
CA GLN A 103 -9.28 -1.23 -7.39
C GLN A 103 -9.59 -2.72 -7.14
N ILE A 104 -10.02 -3.07 -5.92
CA ILE A 104 -10.42 -4.44 -5.56
C ILE A 104 -11.68 -4.86 -6.35
N GLY A 105 -12.68 -3.98 -6.44
CA GLY A 105 -13.92 -4.24 -7.17
C GLY A 105 -13.71 -4.45 -8.67
N ARG A 106 -12.82 -3.66 -9.29
CA ARG A 106 -12.45 -3.79 -10.70
C ARG A 106 -11.47 -4.92 -10.99
N ARG A 107 -10.79 -5.43 -9.95
CA ARG A 107 -9.70 -6.43 -10.05
C ARG A 107 -8.57 -6.01 -10.99
N SER A 108 -8.32 -4.70 -11.09
CA SER A 108 -7.25 -4.13 -11.91
C SER A 108 -6.66 -2.93 -11.18
N ILE A 109 -5.34 -2.82 -11.22
CA ILE A 109 -4.59 -1.68 -10.67
C ILE A 109 -4.62 -0.50 -11.66
N ILE A 110 -4.75 -0.78 -12.96
CA ILE A 110 -4.72 0.23 -14.02
C ILE A 110 -5.95 0.06 -14.90
N GLY A 111 -6.86 1.04 -14.84
CA GLY A 111 -8.06 1.09 -15.67
C GLY A 111 -9.00 -0.11 -15.53
N TYR A 112 -10.07 -0.11 -16.32
CA TYR A 112 -10.91 -1.28 -16.50
C TYR A 112 -10.32 -2.17 -17.60
N ASN A 113 -10.30 -3.49 -17.37
CA ASN A 113 -9.93 -4.44 -18.41
C ASN A 113 -11.11 -4.63 -19.37
N VAL A 114 -11.23 -3.72 -20.33
CA VAL A 114 -12.19 -3.81 -21.43
C VAL A 114 -11.54 -4.57 -22.59
N LYS A 115 -12.22 -5.60 -23.10
CA LYS A 115 -11.86 -6.16 -24.41
C LYS A 115 -12.08 -5.06 -25.45
N SER A 116 -11.00 -4.61 -26.06
CA SER A 116 -11.04 -3.69 -27.18
C SER A 116 -11.24 -4.49 -28.48
N ASP A 117 -12.23 -4.12 -29.29
CA ASP A 117 -12.43 -4.68 -30.65
C ASP A 117 -11.48 -4.01 -31.68
N HIS A 118 -10.68 -3.04 -31.22
CA HIS A 118 -9.68 -2.34 -32.01
C HIS A 118 -8.29 -2.86 -31.65
N PRO A 119 -7.38 -3.01 -32.62
CA PRO A 119 -6.03 -3.47 -32.33
C PRO A 119 -5.35 -2.54 -31.31
N GLU A 120 -4.96 -3.11 -30.17
CA GLU A 120 -4.25 -2.43 -29.10
C GLU A 120 -3.00 -1.72 -29.68
N PRO A 121 -2.80 -0.41 -29.46
CA PRO A 121 -1.57 0.25 -29.87
C PRO A 121 -0.39 -0.38 -29.12
N LYS A 122 0.58 -0.90 -29.88
CA LYS A 122 1.81 -1.45 -29.32
C LYS A 122 2.60 -0.32 -28.65
N TYR A 123 2.52 -0.22 -27.34
CA TYR A 123 3.44 0.60 -26.58
C TYR A 123 4.81 -0.10 -26.56
N ILE A 124 5.82 0.62 -27.07
CA ILE A 124 7.22 0.22 -27.21
C ILE A 124 7.87 0.10 -25.83
#